data_AF-A0A523BZX7-F1
#
_entry.id   AF-A0A523BZX7-F1
#
_cell.length_a   1.000
_cell.length_b   1.000
_cell.length_c   1.000
_cell.angle_alpha   90.00
_cell.angle_beta   90.00
_cell.angle_gamma   90.00
#
_symmetry.space_group_name_H-M   'P 1'
#
loop_
_entity.id
_entity.type
_entity.pdbx_description
1 polymer ?
#
loop_
_entity_poly.entity_id
_entity_poly.type
_entity_poly.pdbx_seq_one_letter_code
_entity_poly.pdbx_strand_id
1 'polypeptide(L)' 'MTEEIRGELLAKIAQMRQLAGEVKEEAGIPSIEAFMRTSDVYCMWAQWFLGEGEVQVEAK' A
#
# COMPACT_ATOMS: atom_id res chain seq x y z
N MET A 1 12.04 14.46 -2.45
CA MET A 1 11.54 13.54 -3.50
C MET A 1 10.86 14.39 -4.56
N THR A 2 11.06 14.11 -5.85
CA THR A 2 10.35 14.84 -6.92
C THR A 2 8.94 14.29 -7.09
N GLU A 3 8.05 15.07 -7.71
CA GLU A 3 6.68 14.65 -8.00
C GLU A 3 6.61 13.41 -8.91
N GLU A 4 7.50 13.32 -9.88
CA GLU A 4 7.65 12.16 -10.76
C GLU A 4 8.03 10.90 -9.97
N ILE A 5 9.07 10.99 -9.12
CA ILE A 5 9.51 9.87 -8.27
C ILE A 5 8.39 9.48 -7.29
N ARG A 6 7.65 10.45 -6.75
CA ARG A 6 6.51 10.21 -5.87
C ARG A 6 5.41 9.41 -6.58
N GLY A 7 5.04 9.83 -7.79
CA GLY A 7 4.04 9.14 -8.61
C GLY A 7 4.45 7.71 -8.97
N GLU A 8 5.72 7.50 -9.35
CA GLU A 8 6.25 6.17 -9.63
C GLU A 8 6.22 5.25 -8.40
N LEU A 9 6.56 5.77 -7.22
CA LEU A 9 6.51 5.01 -5.97
C LEU A 9 5.08 4.64 -5.60
N LEU A 10 4.12 5.56 -5.72
CA LEU A 10 2.70 5.27 -5.49
C LEU A 10 2.19 4.16 -6.43
N ALA A 11 2.56 4.22 -7.71
CA ALA A 11 2.20 3.18 -8.68
C ALA A 11 2.81 1.80 -8.31
N LYS A 12 4.06 1.76 -7.87
CA LYS A 12 4.71 0.52 -7.40
C LYS A 12 4.06 -0.03 -6.13
N ILE A 13 3.69 0.84 -5.19
CA ILE A 13 3.00 0.42 -3.96
C ILE A 13 1.62 -0.15 -4.30
N ALA A 14 0.87 0.47 -5.21
CA ALA A 14 -0.41 -0.07 -5.67
C ALA A 14 -0.26 -1.49 -6.28
N GLN A 15 0.79 -1.72 -7.10
CA GLN A 15 1.11 -3.04 -7.65
C GLN A 15 1.45 -4.06 -6.55
N MET A 16 2.23 -3.66 -5.53
CA MET A 16 2.54 -4.53 -4.40
C MET A 16 1.29 -4.95 -3.63
N ARG A 17 0.35 -4.03 -3.41
CA ARG A 17 -0.92 -4.31 -2.73
C ARG A 17 -1.78 -5.28 -3.52
N GLN A 18 -1.88 -5.09 -4.83
CA GLN A 18 -2.59 -6.02 -5.71
C GLN A 18 -2.00 -7.43 -5.62
N LEU A 19 -0.69 -7.57 -5.82
CA LEU A 19 -0.01 -8.85 -5.77
C LEU A 19 -0.12 -9.52 -4.37
N ALA A 20 -0.04 -8.74 -3.30
CA ALA A 20 -0.24 -9.25 -1.95
C ALA A 20 -1.67 -9.79 -1.75
N GLY A 21 -2.67 -9.15 -2.35
CA GLY A 21 -4.05 -9.64 -2.38
C GLY A 21 -4.16 -10.98 -3.09
N GLU A 22 -3.64 -11.08 -4.31
CA GLU A 22 -3.65 -12.30 -5.14
C GLU A 22 -2.96 -13.46 -4.40
N VAL A 23 -1.74 -13.26 -3.88
CA VAL A 23 -1.00 -14.29 -3.14
C VAL A 23 -1.74 -14.72 -1.88
N LYS A 24 -2.36 -13.79 -1.14
CA LYS A 24 -3.15 -14.11 0.05
C LYS A 24 -4.35 -14.98 -0.29
N GLU A 25 -5.00 -14.75 -1.42
CA GLU A 25 -6.19 -15.52 -1.83
C GLU A 25 -5.83 -16.92 -2.34
N GLU A 26 -4.69 -17.07 -3.00
CA GLU A 26 -4.28 -18.34 -3.63
C GLU A 26 -3.44 -19.25 -2.73
N ALA A 27 -2.73 -18.71 -1.74
CA ALA A 27 -1.67 -19.45 -1.04
C ALA A 27 -2.16 -20.70 -0.29
N GLY A 28 -3.30 -20.63 0.40
CA GLY A 28 -3.81 -21.70 1.27
C GLY A 28 -2.83 -22.08 2.41
N ILE A 29 -1.85 -21.23 2.71
CA ILE A 29 -0.82 -21.42 3.73
C ILE A 29 -0.95 -20.27 4.73
N PRO A 30 -1.35 -20.53 6.00
CA PRO A 30 -1.66 -19.47 6.96
C PRO A 30 -0.53 -18.46 7.22
N SER A 31 0.73 -18.90 7.19
CA SER A 31 1.88 -18.01 7.39
C SER A 31 2.08 -17.06 6.22
N ILE A 32 1.81 -17.49 4.99
CA ILE A 32 1.89 -16.64 3.79
C ILE A 32 0.74 -15.62 3.82
N GLU A 33 -0.47 -16.04 4.16
CA GLU A 33 -1.62 -15.14 4.28
C GLU A 33 -1.42 -14.07 5.36
N ALA A 34 -0.84 -14.43 6.51
CA ALA A 34 -0.47 -13.50 7.56
C ALA A 34 0.62 -12.51 7.10
N PHE A 35 1.62 -13.01 6.38
CA PHE A 35 2.68 -12.17 5.81
C PHE A 35 2.11 -11.18 4.79
N MET A 36 1.24 -11.61 3.87
CA MET A 36 0.61 -10.73 2.88
C MET A 36 -0.28 -9.65 3.51
N ARG A 37 -1.05 -9.98 4.56
CA ARG A 37 -1.80 -8.97 5.34
C ARG A 37 -0.88 -7.92 5.94
N THR A 38 0.27 -8.34 6.46
CA THR A 38 1.27 -7.43 7.04
C THR A 38 1.89 -6.54 5.96
N SER A 39 2.21 -7.09 4.78
CA SER A 39 2.70 -6.32 3.64
C SER A 39 1.71 -5.25 3.18
N ASP A 40 0.41 -5.56 3.13
CA ASP A 40 -0.64 -4.59 2.77
C ASP A 40 -0.70 -3.41 3.77
N VAL A 41 -0.60 -3.69 5.08
CA VAL A 41 -0.53 -2.63 6.12
C VAL A 41 0.66 -1.70 5.90
N TYR A 42 1.85 -2.24 5.63
CA TYR A 42 3.03 -1.41 5.35
C TYR A 42 2.89 -0.60 4.06
N CYS A 43 2.23 -1.15 3.04
CA CYS A 43 1.92 -0.42 1.81
C CYS A 43 0.93 0.73 2.05
N MET A 44 -0.10 0.52 2.88
CA MET A 44 -1.03 1.58 3.29
C MET A 44 -0.31 2.72 4.00
N TRP A 45 0.59 2.41 4.94
CA TRP A 45 1.39 3.43 5.60
C TRP A 45 2.30 4.17 4.64
N ALA A 46 2.95 3.46 3.71
CA ALA A 46 3.78 4.09 2.68
C ALA A 46 2.96 5.05 1.80
N GLN A 47 1.76 4.66 1.36
CA GLN A 47 0.85 5.54 0.62
C GLN A 47 0.47 6.78 1.41
N TRP A 48 0.15 6.62 2.69
CA TRP A 48 -0.16 7.75 3.57
C TRP A 48 1.01 8.74 3.68
N PHE A 49 2.23 8.25 3.94
CA PHE A 49 3.43 9.09 4.02
C PHE A 49 3.77 9.81 2.71
N LEU A 50 3.37 9.25 1.56
CA LEU A 50 3.55 9.87 0.24
C LEU A 50 2.48 10.93 -0.09
N GLY A 51 1.53 11.18 0.81
CA GLY A 51 0.56 12.28 0.68
C GLY A 51 -0.85 11.86 0.25
N GLU A 52 -1.16 10.57 0.15
CA GLU A 52 -2.56 10.12 -0.02
C GLU A 52 -3.41 10.22 1.27
N GLY A 53 -2.87 10.84 2.35
CA GLY A 53 -3.62 11.12 3.58
C GLY A 53 -3.58 12.57 4.03
N GLU A 54 -3.47 13.52 3.10
CA GLU A 54 -3.93 14.88 3.36
C GLU A 54 -5.46 14.86 3.47
N VAL A 55 -5.97 14.55 4.67
CA VAL A 55 -7.28 15.02 5.07
C VAL A 55 -7.18 16.54 5.08
N GLN A 56 -7.65 17.19 4.01
CA GLN A 56 -7.99 18.59 4.07
C GLN A 56 -9.11 18.73 5.11
N VAL A 57 -8.73 18.98 6.36
CA VAL A 57 -9.68 19.45 7.37
C VAL A 57 -9.99 20.89 6.97
N GLU A 58 -10.99 21.07 6.13
CA GLU A 58 -11.61 22.38 5.94
C GLU A 58 -12.15 22.82 7.30
N ALA A 59 -11.42 23.73 7.95
CA ALA A 59 -11.90 24.44 9.12
C ALA A 59 -13.12 25.28 8.69
N LYS A 60 -14.31 24.87 9.14
CA LYS A 60 -15.53 25.69 9.10
C LYS A 60 -15.50 26.74 10.20
#